data_AF-A0A161JFD2-F1
#
_entry.id   AF-A0A161JFD2-F1
#
_cell.length_a   1.000
_cell.length_b   1.000
_cell.length_c   1.000
_cell.angle_alpha   90.00
_cell.angle_beta   90.00
_cell.angle_gamma   90.00
#
_symmetry.space_group_name_H-M   'P 1'
#
loop_
_entity.id
_entity.type
_entity.pdbx_description
1 polymer ?
#
loop_
_entity_poly.entity_id
_entity_poly.type
_entity_poly.pdbx_seq_one_letter_code
_entity_poly.pdbx_strand_id
1 'polypeptide(L)'
;MKFRKVVVKDIWQGEVCEEYPEKGVYYEEQGMVIRCDQWGAVEVNYAKPVEGTDVVLVAQGAEDLHLDNADLFIELLMTGGATE
;
A
#
# COMPACT_ATOMS: atom_id res chain seq x y z
N MET A 1 -13.04 -7.67 6.72
CA MET A 1 -12.26 -6.75 5.87
C MET A 1 -11.68 -7.51 4.69
N LYS A 2 -11.98 -7.12 3.46
CA LYS A 2 -11.42 -7.80 2.26
C LYS A 2 -10.04 -7.22 1.91
N PHE A 3 -9.01 -8.06 1.96
CA PHE A 3 -7.64 -7.69 1.60
C PHE A 3 -7.01 -8.70 0.64
N ARG A 4 -5.99 -8.27 -0.10
CA ARG A 4 -5.20 -9.14 -1.00
C ARG A 4 -3.75 -8.69 -1.10
N LYS A 5 -2.85 -9.64 -1.38
CA LYS A 5 -1.46 -9.35 -1.71
C LYS A 5 -1.38 -8.73 -3.09
N VAL A 6 -0.56 -7.70 -3.22
CA VAL A 6 -0.42 -6.91 -4.45
C VAL A 6 1.03 -6.56 -4.74
N VAL A 7 1.27 -6.23 -6.01
CA VAL A 7 2.43 -5.47 -6.44
C VAL A 7 2.05 -3.99 -6.42
N VAL A 8 2.87 -3.17 -5.78
CA VAL A 8 2.68 -1.72 -5.71
C VAL A 8 3.61 -1.07 -6.70
N LYS A 9 3.06 -0.16 -7.51
CA LYS A 9 3.83 0.66 -8.45
C LYS A 9 3.53 2.12 -8.22
N ASP A 10 4.57 2.95 -8.26
CA ASP A 10 4.40 4.38 -8.21
C ASP A 10 4.07 4.96 -9.57
N ILE A 11 3.28 6.03 -9.56
CA ILE A 11 3.19 6.94 -10.67
C ILE A 11 4.26 8.00 -10.45
N TRP A 12 5.20 8.14 -11.38
CA TRP A 12 6.26 9.15 -11.36
C TRP A 12 6.15 9.99 -12.63
N GLN A 13 6.00 11.32 -12.49
CA GLN A 13 5.85 12.24 -13.62
C GLN A 13 4.72 11.87 -14.60
N GLY A 14 3.67 11.23 -14.10
CA GLY A 14 2.50 10.82 -14.89
C GLY A 14 2.62 9.44 -15.53
N GLU A 15 3.74 8.75 -15.38
CA GLU A 15 3.97 7.40 -15.91
C GLU A 15 4.09 6.38 -14.78
N VAL A 16 3.76 5.12 -15.06
CA VAL A 16 3.96 4.03 -14.09
C VAL A 16 5.44 3.69 -14.04
N CYS A 17 6.04 3.79 -12.85
CA CYS A 17 7.42 3.40 -12.60
C CYS A 17 7.51 1.87 -12.54
N GLU A 18 8.36 1.29 -13.39
CA GLU A 18 8.62 -0.15 -13.45
C GLU A 18 9.91 -0.55 -12.72
N GLU A 19 10.71 0.42 -12.24
CA GLU A 19 12.06 0.16 -11.68
C GLU A 19 12.03 -0.42 -10.27
N TYR A 20 11.03 -0.07 -9.46
CA TYR A 20 10.97 -0.45 -8.05
C TYR A 20 9.57 -0.99 -7.68
N PRO A 21 9.14 -2.14 -8.24
CA PRO A 21 7.88 -2.74 -7.86
C PRO A 21 7.97 -3.28 -6.43
N GLU A 22 7.09 -2.80 -5.57
CA GLU A 22 7.06 -3.16 -4.17
C GLU A 22 6.00 -4.23 -3.88
N LYS A 23 6.11 -4.86 -2.71
CA LYS A 23 5.10 -5.83 -2.25
C LYS A 23 4.20 -5.15 -1.24
N GLY A 24 2.90 -5.40 -1.33
CA GLY A 24 1.96 -4.82 -0.39
C GLY A 24 0.74 -5.68 -0.10
N VAL A 25 -0.05 -5.20 0.85
CA VAL A 25 -1.40 -5.70 1.17
C VAL A 25 -2.38 -4.57 0.90
N TYR A 26 -3.28 -4.78 -0.05
CA TYR A 26 -4.32 -3.83 -0.42
C TYR A 26 -5.63 -4.14 0.28
N TYR A 27 -6.22 -3.14 0.91
CA TYR A 27 -7.50 -3.19 1.61
C TYR A 27 -8.58 -2.54 0.73
N GLU A 28 -9.42 -3.39 0.10
CA GLU A 28 -10.29 -2.96 -0.99
C GLU A 28 -11.35 -1.94 -0.57
N GLU A 29 -11.89 -2.09 0.64
CA GLU A 29 -12.95 -1.23 1.17
C GLU A 29 -12.44 0.18 1.49
N GLN A 30 -11.17 0.29 1.89
CA GLN A 30 -10.53 1.53 2.31
C GLN A 30 -9.79 2.23 1.16
N GLY A 31 -9.51 1.52 0.07
CA GLY A 31 -8.69 2.05 -1.02
C GLY A 31 -7.23 2.29 -0.61
N MET A 32 -6.74 1.58 0.43
CA MET A 32 -5.42 1.76 1.01
C MET A 32 -4.52 0.56 0.78
N VAL A 33 -3.21 0.81 0.66
CA VAL A 33 -2.18 -0.23 0.60
C VAL A 33 -1.16 -0.01 1.70
N ILE A 34 -0.78 -1.10 2.36
CA ILE A 34 0.47 -1.16 3.12
C ILE A 34 1.52 -1.73 2.19
N ARG A 35 2.55 -0.95 1.88
CA ARG A 35 3.64 -1.35 0.98
C ARG A 35 4.93 -1.52 1.78
N CYS A 36 5.79 -2.42 1.31
CA CYS A 36 7.11 -2.62 1.87
C CYS A 36 8.12 -2.58 0.71
N ASP A 37 9.06 -1.64 0.83
CA ASP A 37 10.10 -1.45 -0.16
C ASP A 37 11.19 -2.52 -0.08
N GLN A 38 12.14 -2.49 -1.02
CA GLN A 38 13.24 -3.46 -1.06
C GLN A 38 14.25 -3.32 0.09
N TRP A 39 14.23 -2.20 0.81
CA TRP A 39 15.07 -1.92 1.97
C TRP A 39 14.35 -2.22 3.30
N GLY A 40 13.07 -2.58 3.25
CA GLY A 40 12.25 -2.92 4.41
C GLY A 40 11.52 -1.73 5.04
N ALA A 41 11.51 -0.56 4.40
CA ALA A 41 10.67 0.55 4.83
C ALA A 41 9.21 0.22 4.50
N VAL A 42 8.32 0.61 5.42
CA VAL A 42 6.88 0.34 5.29
C VAL A 42 6.15 1.66 5.27
N GLU A 43 5.28 1.82 4.29
CA GLU A 43 4.45 3.01 4.09
C GLU A 43 2.99 2.60 3.95
N VAL A 44 2.08 3.52 4.29
CA VAL A 44 0.64 3.33 4.08
C VAL A 44 0.14 4.43 3.17
N ASN A 45 -0.38 4.09 2.00
CA ASN A 45 -0.88 5.07 1.05
C ASN A 45 -2.27 4.73 0.54
N TYR A 46 -3.00 5.72 0.06
CA TYR A 46 -4.10 5.46 -0.87
C TYR A 46 -3.55 4.90 -2.18
N ALA A 47 -4.25 3.90 -2.73
CA ALA A 47 -3.85 3.26 -3.96
C ALA A 47 -5.04 2.95 -4.85
N LYS A 48 -4.81 3.04 -6.17
CA LYS A 48 -5.80 2.71 -7.19
C LYS A 48 -5.53 1.31 -7.75
N PRO A 49 -6.48 0.37 -7.69
CA PRO A 49 -6.28 -0.97 -8.25
C PRO A 49 -6.33 -0.93 -9.77
N VAL A 50 -5.48 -1.75 -10.40
CA VAL A 50 -5.55 -2.02 -11.84
C VAL A 50 -6.43 -3.25 -12.07
N GLU A 51 -7.55 -3.04 -12.77
CA GLU A 51 -8.58 -4.06 -12.98
C GLU A 51 -8.00 -5.34 -13.59
N GLY A 52 -8.39 -6.50 -13.05
CA GLY A 52 -7.95 -7.81 -13.53
C GLY A 52 -6.51 -8.19 -13.19
N THR A 53 -5.79 -7.40 -12.39
CA THR A 53 -4.40 -7.69 -12.00
C THR A 53 -4.19 -7.64 -10.49
N ASP A 54 -3.02 -8.10 -10.04
CA ASP A 54 -2.51 -7.93 -8.68
C ASP A 54 -1.79 -6.60 -8.46
N VAL A 55 -1.90 -5.65 -9.40
CA VAL A 55 -1.22 -4.35 -9.31
C VAL A 55 -2.13 -3.29 -8.68
N VAL A 56 -1.52 -2.46 -7.83
CA VAL A 56 -2.10 -1.18 -7.37
C VAL A 56 -1.12 -0.05 -7.65
N LEU A 57 -1.67 1.13 -7.92
CA LEU A 57 -0.90 2.33 -8.26
C LEU A 57 -0.97 3.33 -7.12
N VAL A 58 0.18 3.84 -6.69
CA VAL A 58 0.32 4.93 -5.72
C VAL A 58 0.72 6.20 -6.46
N ALA A 59 0.10 7.33 -6.12
CA ALA A 59 0.38 8.60 -6.79
C ALA A 59 1.74 9.17 -6.37
N GLN A 60 2.35 9.98 -7.25
CA GLN A 60 3.59 10.70 -6.91
C GLN A 60 3.36 11.59 -5.69
N GLY A 61 4.22 11.45 -4.68
CA GLY A 61 4.12 12.23 -3.44
C GLY A 61 2.85 11.93 -2.64
N ALA A 62 2.31 10.71 -2.78
CA ALA A 62 1.25 10.23 -1.90
C ALA A 62 1.69 10.39 -0.44
N GLU A 63 0.80 10.94 0.36
CA GLU A 63 1.01 11.08 1.79
C GLU A 63 1.14 9.70 2.43
N ASP A 64 2.08 9.58 3.37
CA ASP A 64 2.18 8.41 4.22
C ASP A 64 1.22 8.55 5.41
N LEU A 65 0.16 7.75 5.36
CA LEU A 65 -0.94 7.78 6.30
C LEU A 65 -0.54 7.26 7.70
N HIS A 66 0.63 6.63 7.85
CA HIS A 66 1.10 6.23 9.18
C HIS A 66 1.44 7.42 10.08
N LEU A 67 1.72 8.59 9.51
CA LEU A 67 2.08 9.79 10.28
C LEU A 67 0.89 10.33 11.07
N ASP A 68 -0.32 10.13 10.56
CA ASP A 68 -1.56 10.59 11.19
C ASP A 68 -2.17 9.55 12.13
N ASN A 69 -1.79 8.26 12.00
CA ASN A 69 -2.43 7.18 12.76
C ASN A 69 -1.47 6.00 13.05
N ALA A 70 -0.38 6.30 13.75
CA ALA A 70 0.65 5.33 14.13
C ALA A 70 0.11 4.15 14.96
N ASP A 71 -0.96 4.36 15.73
CA ASP A 71 -1.60 3.31 16.53
C ASP A 71 -2.20 2.21 15.65
N LEU A 72 -2.89 2.60 14.56
CA LEU A 72 -3.42 1.64 13.58
C LEU A 72 -2.31 0.85 12.89
N PHE A 73 -1.18 1.50 12.59
CA PHE A 73 -0.02 0.83 12.00
C PHE A 73 0.57 -0.24 12.93
N ILE A 74 0.74 0.09 14.21
CA ILE A 74 1.20 -0.84 15.24
C ILE A 74 0.20 -1.97 15.43
N GLU A 75 -1.09 -1.67 15.48
CA GLU A 75 -2.15 -2.67 15.64
C GLU A 75 -2.17 -3.67 14.48
N LEU A 76 -2.03 -3.20 13.24
CA LEU A 76 -1.98 -4.06 12.05
C LEU A 76 -0.73 -4.96 12.03
N LEU A 77 0.43 -4.45 12.48
CA LEU A 77 1.63 -5.27 12.66
C LEU A 77 1.44 -6.35 13.73
N MET A 78 0.87 -5.98 14.88
CA MET A 78 0.73 -6.86 16.04
C MET A 78 -0.36 -7.93 15.85
N THR A 79 -1.40 -7.61 15.09
CA THR A 79 -2.52 -8.53 14.82
C THR A 79 -2.34 -9.33 13.53
N GLY A 80 -1.29 -9.05 12.74
CA GLY A 80 -1.14 -9.63 11.41
C GLY A 80 -2.25 -9.23 10.45
N GLY A 81 -2.87 -8.07 10.67
CA GLY A 81 -4.02 -7.58 9.90
C GLY A 81 -5.37 -8.23 10.28
N ALA A 82 -5.44 -8.99 11.37
CA ALA A 82 -6.70 -9.46 11.93
C ALA A 82 -7.31 -8.38 12.82
N THR A 83 -8.16 -7.52 12.26
CA THR A 83 -9.00 -6.63 13.08
C THR A 83 -10.20 -7.41 13.61
N GLU A 84 -10.45 -7.35 14.92
CA GLU A 84 -11.64 -7.92 15.58
C GLU A 84 -12.94 -7.24 15.14
#